data_AF-A0A2T5AWR5-F1
#
_entry.id   AF-A0A2T5AWR5-F1
#
_cell.length_a   1.000
_cell.length_b   1.000
_cell.length_c   1.000
_cell.angle_alpha   90.00
_cell.angle_beta   90.00
_cell.angle_gamma   90.00
#
_symmetry.space_group_name_H-M   'P 1'
#
loop_
_entity.id
_entity.type
_entity.pdbx_description
1 polymer ?
#
loop_
_entity_poly.entity_id
_entity_poly.type
_entity_poly.pdbx_seq_one_letter_code
_entity_poly.pdbx_strand_id
1 'polypeptide(L)'
;MKDKLKRRVARLVAASMGAAGLALIPTAAHATPFYCHDPDREGNYCAKVTAIDAGSYLAIHHAPNYSSGTDPGVKLHNGAVLHLGCWTTGSGDADGNGDTYWFRVDYSDSAQVGYVNDWYLTTGSPSQWKPYVGHC
;
A
#
# COMPACT_ATOMS: atom_id res chain seq x y z
N MET A 1 42.80 -55.42 -19.40
CA MET A 1 42.49 -56.54 -18.46
C MET A 1 41.61 -55.93 -17.37
N LYS A 2 40.28 -56.11 -17.43
CA LYS A 2 39.48 -57.04 -16.59
C LYS A 2 39.89 -56.87 -15.12
N ASP A 3 39.06 -56.24 -14.28
CA ASP A 3 37.98 -56.98 -13.62
C ASP A 3 36.63 -56.27 -13.50
N LYS A 4 35.60 -57.09 -13.71
CA LYS A 4 34.20 -56.83 -13.40
C LYS A 4 33.94 -57.30 -11.97
N LEU A 5 33.26 -56.50 -11.15
CA LEU A 5 32.33 -57.08 -10.18
C LEU A 5 31.03 -56.27 -10.13
N LYS A 6 29.99 -56.91 -10.67
CA LYS A 6 28.59 -56.52 -10.54
C LYS A 6 28.12 -56.78 -9.10
N ARG A 7 27.37 -55.87 -8.50
CA ARG A 7 26.22 -56.22 -7.67
C ARG A 7 25.13 -55.15 -7.77
N ARG A 8 23.91 -55.66 -7.69
CA ARG A 8 22.64 -55.08 -8.14
C ARG A 8 22.00 -54.22 -7.03
N VAL A 9 21.36 -53.13 -7.48
CA VAL A 9 20.05 -52.62 -7.07
C VAL A 9 19.90 -52.11 -5.63
N ALA A 10 19.65 -50.80 -5.51
CA ALA A 10 18.37 -50.28 -5.00
C ALA A 10 18.22 -48.81 -5.42
N ARG A 11 17.11 -48.48 -6.09
CA ARG A 11 16.67 -47.10 -6.30
C ARG A 11 16.19 -46.55 -4.96
N LEU A 12 16.84 -45.52 -4.44
CA LEU A 12 16.23 -44.63 -3.45
C LEU A 12 15.75 -43.40 -4.22
N VAL A 13 14.46 -43.42 -4.56
CA VAL A 13 13.71 -42.21 -4.88
C VAL A 13 13.53 -41.49 -3.54
N ALA A 14 14.44 -40.57 -3.23
CA ALA A 14 14.21 -39.61 -2.16
C ALA A 14 13.19 -38.61 -2.70
N ALA A 15 11.93 -38.79 -2.34
CA ALA A 15 10.91 -37.77 -2.48
C ALA A 15 11.30 -36.59 -1.57
N SER A 16 12.01 -35.61 -2.12
CA SER A 16 12.17 -34.32 -1.49
C SER A 16 10.79 -33.66 -1.47
N MET A 17 10.15 -33.64 -0.30
CA MET A 17 9.03 -32.76 0.00
C MET A 17 9.50 -31.33 -0.18
N GLY A 18 9.34 -30.80 -1.40
CA GLY A 18 9.48 -29.37 -1.67
C GLY A 18 8.35 -28.67 -0.95
N ALA A 19 8.67 -27.96 0.13
CA ALA A 19 7.74 -27.11 0.83
C ALA A 19 7.05 -26.20 -0.19
N ALA A 20 5.72 -26.30 -0.25
CA ALA A 20 4.90 -25.36 -0.97
C ALA A 20 5.11 -23.99 -0.31
N GLY A 21 5.94 -23.15 -0.95
CA GLY A 21 6.03 -21.74 -0.61
C GLY A 21 4.66 -21.14 -0.87
N LEU A 22 3.90 -20.89 0.19
CA LEU A 22 2.75 -20.00 0.16
C LEU A 22 3.31 -18.63 -0.22
N ALA A 23 3.25 -18.29 -1.50
CA ALA A 23 3.39 -16.92 -1.94
C ALA A 23 2.26 -16.14 -1.26
N LEU A 24 2.61 -15.39 -0.22
CA LEU A 24 1.74 -14.37 0.34
C LEU A 24 1.55 -13.33 -0.75
N ILE A 25 0.50 -13.48 -1.55
CA ILE A 25 0.03 -12.39 -2.41
C ILE A 25 -0.34 -11.27 -1.43
N PRO A 26 0.29 -10.09 -1.50
CA PRO A 26 -0.15 -8.95 -0.71
C PRO A 26 -1.59 -8.67 -1.14
N THR A 27 -2.54 -9.07 -0.31
CA THR A 27 -3.93 -8.67 -0.48
C THR A 27 -3.95 -7.16 -0.28
N ALA A 28 -4.33 -6.42 -1.32
CA ALA A 28 -4.64 -5.00 -1.22
C ALA A 28 -5.48 -4.80 0.05
N ALA A 29 -5.13 -3.81 0.88
CA ALA A 29 -5.80 -3.61 2.15
C ALA A 29 -7.31 -3.40 1.92
N HIS A 30 -8.10 -4.45 2.16
CA HIS A 30 -9.56 -4.43 2.02
C HIS A 30 -10.16 -3.63 3.17
N ALA A 31 -10.23 -2.32 3.01
CA ALA A 31 -10.87 -1.43 3.96
C ALA A 31 -11.51 -0.28 3.19
N THR A 32 -12.73 0.09 3.56
CA THR A 32 -13.42 1.27 3.04
C THR A 32 -13.00 2.49 3.84
N PRO A 33 -13.00 3.71 3.26
CA PRO A 33 -12.85 4.92 4.05
C PRO A 33 -13.93 4.98 5.13
N PHE A 34 -13.60 5.54 6.29
CA PHE A 34 -14.51 5.64 7.43
C PHE A 34 -14.83 7.11 7.73
N TYR A 35 -15.99 7.36 8.32
CA TYR A 35 -16.33 8.73 8.75
C TYR A 35 -15.37 9.19 9.83
N CYS A 36 -14.78 10.36 9.67
CA CYS A 36 -13.91 10.93 10.67
C CYS A 36 -14.75 11.35 11.86
N HIS A 37 -14.41 10.86 13.06
CA HIS A 37 -15.06 11.29 14.29
C HIS A 37 -14.48 12.65 14.72
N ASP A 38 -14.68 13.67 13.89
CA ASP A 38 -14.32 15.05 14.14
C ASP A 38 -15.62 15.87 14.11
N PRO A 39 -16.17 16.27 15.27
CA PRO A 39 -17.42 17.01 15.34
C PRO A 39 -17.33 18.41 14.75
N ASP A 40 -16.12 18.94 14.54
CA ASP A 40 -15.88 20.31 14.07
C ASP A 40 -15.60 20.38 12.56
N ARG A 41 -15.57 19.24 11.85
CA ARG A 41 -15.43 19.19 10.40
C ARG A 41 -16.55 18.34 9.77
N GLU A 42 -17.50 18.98 9.10
CA GLU A 42 -18.54 18.31 8.31
C GLU A 42 -17.98 17.71 7.00
N GLY A 43 -18.38 16.49 6.65
CA GLY A 43 -18.13 15.89 5.34
C GLY A 43 -16.81 15.13 5.17
N ASN A 44 -16.23 14.58 6.24
CA ASN A 44 -14.85 14.09 6.21
C ASN A 44 -14.77 12.57 6.28
N TYR A 45 -14.30 11.97 5.18
CA TYR A 45 -13.87 10.58 5.18
C TYR A 45 -12.38 10.50 5.52
N CYS A 46 -12.03 9.47 6.28
CA CYS A 46 -10.69 9.20 6.74
C CYS A 46 -10.23 7.85 6.21
N ALA A 47 -8.92 7.74 6.05
CA ALA A 47 -8.27 6.46 5.86
C ALA A 47 -7.05 6.36 6.79
N LYS A 48 -6.57 5.14 6.96
CA LYS A 48 -5.31 4.88 7.65
C LYS A 48 -4.22 4.62 6.62
N VAL A 49 -3.00 5.04 6.93
CA VAL A 49 -1.81 4.63 6.22
C VAL A 49 -1.57 3.13 6.44
N THR A 50 -1.23 2.42 5.38
CA THR A 50 -0.97 0.98 5.37
C THR A 50 0.10 0.65 4.31
N ALA A 51 0.52 -0.61 4.26
CA ALA A 51 1.46 -1.13 3.27
C ALA A 51 2.82 -0.40 3.22
N ILE A 52 3.21 0.25 4.31
CA ILE A 52 4.57 0.81 4.46
C ILE A 52 5.48 -0.23 5.12
N ASP A 53 6.66 -0.44 4.54
CA ASP A 53 7.68 -1.34 5.07
C ASP A 53 8.14 -0.94 6.49
N ALA A 54 8.59 -1.93 7.25
CA ALA A 54 9.11 -1.70 8.59
C ALA A 54 10.35 -0.78 8.54
N GLY A 55 10.32 0.31 9.31
CA GLY A 55 11.38 1.33 9.33
C GLY A 55 11.23 2.43 8.29
N SER A 56 10.24 2.32 7.40
CA SER A 56 9.90 3.34 6.40
C SER A 56 8.75 4.23 6.86
N TYR A 57 8.43 5.24 6.05
CA TYR A 57 7.29 6.12 6.23
C TYR A 57 6.68 6.50 4.88
N LEU A 58 5.39 6.79 4.87
CA LEU A 58 4.72 7.46 3.76
C LEU A 58 5.02 8.95 3.84
N ALA A 59 5.60 9.49 2.77
CA ALA A 59 5.84 10.92 2.62
C ALA A 59 4.63 11.58 1.96
N ILE A 60 4.45 12.87 2.24
CA ILE A 60 3.40 13.69 1.64
C ILE A 60 4.03 14.53 0.54
N HIS A 61 3.47 14.43 -0.67
CA HIS A 61 3.98 15.07 -1.87
C HIS A 61 3.28 16.39 -2.17
N HIS A 62 3.98 17.32 -2.82
CA HIS A 62 3.42 18.63 -3.20
C HIS A 62 2.47 18.55 -4.40
N ALA A 63 2.55 17.47 -5.19
CA ALA A 63 1.66 17.18 -6.32
C ALA A 63 1.46 15.65 -6.43
N PRO A 64 0.52 15.12 -7.26
CA PRO A 64 0.28 13.68 -7.40
C PRO A 64 1.37 12.96 -8.22
N ASN A 65 2.63 13.13 -7.82
CA ASN A 65 3.81 12.50 -8.39
C ASN A 65 4.99 12.56 -7.41
N TYR A 66 5.93 11.62 -7.56
CA TYR A 66 7.08 11.46 -6.65
C TYR A 66 8.22 12.47 -6.88
N SER A 67 8.23 13.20 -8.01
CA SER A 67 9.26 14.20 -8.32
C SER A 67 8.94 15.60 -7.81
N SER A 68 7.75 15.81 -7.26
CA SER A 68 7.27 17.13 -6.80
C SER A 68 7.92 17.64 -5.52
N GLY A 69 8.75 16.83 -4.86
CA GLY A 69 9.22 17.10 -3.51
C GLY A 69 8.22 16.67 -2.44
N THR A 70 8.66 16.75 -1.19
CA THR A 70 7.88 16.33 -0.01
C THR A 70 8.08 17.29 1.14
N ASP A 71 7.16 17.28 2.10
CA ASP A 71 7.32 18.00 3.35
C ASP A 71 8.24 17.22 4.30
N PRO A 72 9.47 17.71 4.58
CA PRO A 72 10.49 16.91 5.30
C PRO A 72 10.16 16.68 6.78
N GLY A 73 9.24 17.49 7.33
CA GLY A 73 8.81 17.40 8.73
C GLY A 73 7.78 16.32 9.02
N VAL A 74 7.25 15.65 7.98
CA VAL A 74 6.05 14.82 8.11
C VAL A 74 6.35 13.40 7.66
N LYS A 75 6.23 12.48 8.61
CA LYS A 75 6.49 11.05 8.39
C LYS A 75 5.29 10.28 8.89
N LEU A 76 4.53 9.72 7.96
CA LEU A 76 3.33 8.95 8.28
C LEU A 76 3.69 7.47 8.34
N HIS A 77 3.33 6.80 9.44
CA HIS A 77 3.55 5.37 9.61
C HIS A 77 2.24 4.60 9.51
N ASN A 78 2.31 3.27 9.34
CA ASN A 78 1.14 2.41 9.32
C ASN A 78 0.23 2.69 10.54
N GLY A 79 -1.06 2.89 10.28
CA GLY A 79 -2.08 3.24 11.26
C GLY A 79 -2.32 4.74 11.45
N ALA A 80 -1.47 5.63 10.92
CA ALA A 80 -1.72 7.07 10.93
C ALA A 80 -3.01 7.40 10.16
N VAL A 81 -3.86 8.26 10.73
CA VAL A 81 -5.15 8.64 10.16
C VAL A 81 -5.00 9.92 9.35
N LEU A 82 -5.57 9.96 8.15
CA LEU A 82 -5.57 11.10 7.24
C LEU A 82 -7.00 11.48 6.85
N HIS A 83 -7.25 12.79 6.77
CA HIS A 83 -8.47 13.32 6.17
C HIS A 83 -8.36 13.26 4.64
N LEU A 84 -9.36 12.68 3.98
CA LEU A 84 -9.46 12.62 2.53
C LEU A 84 -10.25 13.83 2.04
N GLY A 85 -9.58 14.80 1.39
CA GLY A 85 -10.22 15.99 0.85
C GLY A 85 -10.86 15.76 -0.51
N CYS A 86 -10.03 15.39 -1.49
CA CYS A 86 -10.48 15.05 -2.85
C CYS A 86 -9.51 14.06 -3.50
N TRP A 87 -9.94 13.38 -4.56
CA TRP A 87 -9.10 12.46 -5.33
C TRP A 87 -8.72 13.03 -6.69
N THR A 88 -7.57 12.63 -7.20
CA THR A 88 -7.12 12.92 -8.57
C THR A 88 -6.32 11.74 -9.10
N THR A 89 -5.80 11.83 -10.33
CA THR A 89 -4.88 10.84 -10.90
C THR A 89 -3.47 11.42 -11.06
N GLY A 90 -2.47 10.55 -11.10
CA GLY A 90 -1.08 10.94 -11.13
C GLY A 90 -0.14 9.81 -11.52
N SER A 91 1.11 9.88 -11.05
CA SER A 91 2.07 8.79 -11.21
C SER A 91 1.58 7.49 -10.55
N GLY A 92 1.95 6.33 -11.12
CA GLY A 92 1.70 5.03 -10.50
C GLY A 92 2.41 4.90 -9.15
N ASP A 93 1.91 4.07 -8.23
CA ASP A 93 2.52 3.80 -6.93
C ASP A 93 4.02 3.45 -7.02
N ALA A 94 4.77 3.76 -5.96
CA ALA A 94 6.24 3.63 -5.98
C ALA A 94 6.70 2.16 -6.09
N ASP A 95 5.84 1.20 -5.72
CA ASP A 95 6.15 -0.23 -5.71
C ASP A 95 5.73 -0.94 -7.01
N GLY A 96 5.14 -0.23 -7.96
CA GLY A 96 4.82 -0.74 -9.30
C GLY A 96 3.57 -1.61 -9.39
N ASN A 97 2.61 -1.45 -8.49
CA ASN A 97 1.32 -2.15 -8.50
C ASN A 97 0.32 -1.57 -9.51
N GLY A 98 0.61 -0.39 -10.06
CA GLY A 98 -0.17 0.27 -11.09
C GLY A 98 -1.27 1.20 -10.57
N ASP A 99 -1.29 1.50 -9.27
CA ASP A 99 -2.29 2.42 -8.72
C ASP A 99 -1.92 3.87 -9.05
N THR A 100 -2.81 4.56 -9.76
CA THR A 100 -2.59 5.93 -10.23
C THR A 100 -3.47 6.93 -9.51
N TYR A 101 -4.25 6.51 -8.51
CA TYR A 101 -5.10 7.40 -7.74
C TYR A 101 -4.32 8.03 -6.59
N TRP A 102 -4.58 9.32 -6.38
CA TRP A 102 -3.97 10.12 -5.33
C TRP A 102 -5.07 10.87 -4.58
N PHE A 103 -4.92 10.98 -3.27
CA PHE A 103 -5.74 11.84 -2.45
C PHE A 103 -4.99 13.11 -2.09
N ARG A 104 -5.67 14.24 -2.25
CA ARG A 104 -5.31 15.45 -1.50
C ARG A 104 -5.76 15.21 -0.06
N VAL A 105 -4.79 15.19 0.85
CA VAL A 105 -5.01 14.92 2.26
C VAL A 105 -4.66 16.11 3.12
N ASP A 106 -5.46 16.30 4.16
CA ASP A 106 -5.13 17.20 5.24
C ASP A 106 -4.55 16.37 6.39
N TYR A 107 -3.41 16.78 6.90
CA TYR A 107 -2.72 16.08 7.96
C TYR A 107 -2.40 17.08 9.07
N SER A 108 -2.80 16.76 10.31
CA SER A 108 -2.74 17.62 11.50
C SER A 108 -3.71 18.83 11.52
N ASP A 109 -3.84 19.45 12.70
CA ASP A 109 -4.65 20.65 12.94
C ASP A 109 -4.11 21.92 12.25
N SER A 110 -2.97 21.82 11.56
CA SER A 110 -2.23 22.97 11.04
C SER A 110 -2.55 23.34 9.57
N ALA A 111 -3.66 22.83 9.02
CA ALA A 111 -4.12 23.11 7.64
C ALA A 111 -3.10 22.80 6.54
N GLN A 112 -2.10 21.96 6.82
CA GLN A 112 -1.14 21.50 5.83
C GLN A 112 -1.79 20.44 4.94
N VAL A 113 -1.61 20.61 3.64
CA VAL A 113 -2.27 19.84 2.60
C VAL A 113 -1.24 19.30 1.63
N GLY A 114 -1.41 18.06 1.18
CA GLY A 114 -0.55 17.48 0.16
C GLY A 114 -1.16 16.22 -0.41
N TYR A 115 -0.36 15.45 -1.15
CA TYR A 115 -0.84 14.31 -1.91
C TYR A 115 -0.18 13.00 -1.44
N VAL A 116 -0.99 11.95 -1.33
CA VAL A 116 -0.55 10.58 -1.10
C VAL A 116 -1.25 9.63 -2.07
N ASN A 117 -0.58 8.57 -2.49
CA ASN A 117 -1.15 7.58 -3.40
C ASN A 117 -2.12 6.62 -2.66
N ASP A 118 -3.23 6.26 -3.32
CA ASP A 118 -4.31 5.39 -2.80
C ASP A 118 -3.79 4.03 -2.31
N TRP A 119 -2.78 3.48 -2.99
CA TRP A 119 -2.17 2.18 -2.64
C TRP A 119 -1.72 2.07 -1.18
N TYR A 120 -1.28 3.19 -0.61
CA TYR A 120 -0.78 3.25 0.76
C TYR A 120 -1.85 3.58 1.80
N LEU A 121 -3.14 3.52 1.42
CA LEU A 121 -4.27 3.84 2.29
C LEU A 121 -5.25 2.66 2.43
N THR A 122 -5.98 2.64 3.54
CA THR A 122 -7.06 1.68 3.83
C THR A 122 -8.40 2.14 3.21
N THR A 123 -8.38 2.59 1.97
CA THR A 123 -9.47 3.17 1.17
C THR A 123 -10.15 2.13 0.28
N GLY A 124 -9.43 1.06 -0.07
CA GLY A 124 -9.94 -0.01 -0.91
C GLY A 124 -9.95 0.38 -2.38
N SER A 125 -10.94 -0.06 -3.14
CA SER A 125 -11.02 0.22 -4.57
C SER A 125 -11.73 1.53 -4.90
N PRO A 126 -11.53 2.10 -6.10
CA PRO A 126 -12.23 3.30 -6.54
C PRO A 126 -13.76 3.26 -6.43
N SER A 127 -14.39 2.10 -6.60
CA SER A 127 -15.84 1.97 -6.43
C SER A 127 -16.31 2.15 -4.97
N GLN A 128 -15.41 1.95 -4.01
CA GLN A 128 -15.71 2.08 -2.58
C GLN A 128 -15.61 3.52 -2.08
N TRP A 129 -14.73 4.34 -2.67
CA TRP A 129 -14.47 5.69 -2.19
C TRP A 129 -14.97 6.83 -3.09
N LYS A 130 -15.08 6.63 -4.42
CA LYS A 130 -15.58 7.66 -5.36
C LYS A 130 -17.00 8.20 -5.07
N PRO A 131 -17.94 7.41 -4.52
CA PRO A 131 -19.25 7.94 -4.16
C PRO A 131 -19.21 8.97 -3.01
N TYR A 132 -18.11 9.00 -2.24
CA TYR A 132 -17.99 9.72 -0.99
C TYR A 132 -16.94 10.83 -1.02
N VAL A 133 -15.87 10.64 -1.80
CA VAL A 133 -14.79 11.61 -1.96
C VAL A 133 -14.88 12.22 -3.37
N GLY A 134 -14.99 13.54 -3.45
CA GLY A 134 -15.07 14.28 -4.71
C GLY A 134 -13.74 14.32 -5.47
N HIS A 135 -13.80 14.62 -6.77
CA HIS A 135 -12.61 14.83 -7.60
C HIS A 135 -11.98 16.21 -7.33
N CYS A 136 -10.65 16.29 -7.32
CA CYS A 136 -9.89 17.51 -7.58
C CYS A 136 -9.79 17.65 -9.11
#